data_AF-A0A7K4BGE9-F1
#
_entry.id   AF-A0A7K4BGE9-F1
#
_cell.length_a   1.000
_cell.length_b   1.000
_cell.length_c   1.000
_cell.angle_alpha   90.00
_cell.angle_beta   90.00
_cell.angle_gamma   90.00
#
_symmetry.space_group_name_H-M   'P 1'
#
loop_
_entity.id
_entity.type
_entity.pdbx_description
1 polymer ?
#
loop_
_entity_poly.entity_id
_entity_poly.type
_entity_poly.pdbx_seq_one_letter_code
_entity_poly.pdbx_strand_id
1 'polypeptide(L)' 'ALAEMITADPLTQIAGLVGILFILWSANILIFGMKHARNLSTRDAALTVGIPTALYVVYILITLLG' A
#
# COMPACT_ATOMS: atom_id res chain seq x y z
N ALA A 1 5.28 19.46 -17.00
CA ALA A 1 6.04 18.58 -17.93
C ALA A 1 5.24 17.30 -18.19
N LEU A 2 5.42 16.57 -19.29
CA LEU A 2 4.62 15.39 -19.71
C LEU A 2 4.12 14.45 -18.59
N ALA A 3 4.90 14.26 -17.52
CA ALA A 3 4.51 13.52 -16.33
C ALA A 3 3.21 14.04 -15.65
N GLU A 4 3.05 15.36 -15.52
CA GLU A 4 1.85 15.99 -14.92
C GLU A 4 0.58 15.74 -15.75
N MET A 5 0.72 15.64 -17.07
CA MET A 5 -0.41 15.34 -17.96
C MET A 5 -0.87 13.89 -17.83
N ILE A 6 0.04 12.97 -17.48
CA ILE A 6 -0.27 11.54 -17.29
C ILE A 6 -0.90 11.31 -15.92
N THR A 7 -0.44 12.01 -14.87
CA THR A 7 -0.99 11.87 -13.52
C THR A 7 -2.36 12.52 -13.35
N ALA A 8 -2.68 13.54 -14.15
CA ALA A 8 -4.00 14.17 -14.19
C ALA A 8 -5.06 13.37 -14.98
N ASP A 9 -4.66 12.32 -15.71
CA ASP A 9 -5.58 11.45 -16.44
C ASP A 9 -6.47 10.66 -15.45
N PRO A 10 -7.81 10.73 -15.56
CA PRO A 10 -8.74 9.99 -14.70
C PRO A 10 -8.45 8.49 -14.64
N LEU A 11 -7.96 7.89 -15.74
CA LEU A 11 -7.63 6.47 -15.76
C LEU A 11 -6.41 6.17 -14.86
N THR A 12 -5.40 7.03 -14.87
CA THR A 12 -4.22 6.93 -13.99
C THR A 12 -4.61 7.05 -12.52
N GLN A 13 -5.54 7.96 -12.18
CA GLN A 13 -6.03 8.11 -10.80
C GLN A 13 -6.77 6.86 -10.32
N ILE A 14 -7.67 6.31 -11.15
CA ILE A 14 -8.39 5.07 -10.84
C ILE A 14 -7.41 3.90 -10.68
N ALA A 15 -6.43 3.76 -11.58
CA ALA A 15 -5.40 2.75 -11.49
C ALA A 15 -4.59 2.87 -10.19
N GLY A 16 -4.28 4.10 -9.76
CA GLY A 16 -3.64 4.38 -8.47
C GLY A 16 -4.46 3.88 -7.28
N LEU A 17 -5.76 4.17 -7.25
CA LEU A 17 -6.67 3.71 -6.19
C LEU A 17 -6.79 2.17 -6.16
N VAL A 18 -6.91 1.53 -7.33
CA VAL A 18 -6.90 0.06 -7.43
C VAL A 18 -5.57 -0.52 -6.95
N GLY A 19 -4.45 0.15 -7.24
CA GLY A 19 -3.14 -0.20 -6.70
C GLY A 19 -3.10 -0.19 -5.18
N ILE A 20 -3.67 0.83 -4.53
CA ILE A 20 -3.78 0.90 -3.06
C ILE A 20 -4.57 -0.29 -2.51
N LEU A 21 -5.68 -0.66 -3.14
CA LEU A 21 -6.46 -1.84 -2.73
C LEU A 21 -5.63 -3.12 -2.77
N PHE A 22 -4.85 -3.33 -3.83
CA PHE A 22 -3.96 -4.49 -3.92
C PHE A 22 -2.81 -4.45 -2.92
N ILE A 23 -2.28 -3.27 -2.59
CA ILE A 23 -1.26 -3.11 -1.54
C ILE A 23 -1.83 -3.52 -0.17
N LEU A 24 -3.05 -3.08 0.15
CA LEU A 24 -3.71 -3.44 1.41
C LEU A 24 -4.02 -4.93 1.48
N TRP A 25 -4.48 -5.52 0.37
CA TRP A 25 -4.70 -6.97 0.28
C TRP A 25 -3.39 -7.76 0.43
N SER A 26 -2.32 -7.32 -0.23
CA SER A 26 -0.99 -7.90 -0.10
C SER A 26 -0.48 -7.83 1.35
N ALA A 27 -0.65 -6.69 2.02
CA ALA A 27 -0.29 -6.54 3.43
C ALA A 27 -1.04 -7.53 4.32
N ASN A 28 -2.34 -7.74 4.10
CA ASN A 28 -3.10 -8.76 4.83
C ASN A 28 -2.50 -10.17 4.67
N ILE A 29 -2.11 -10.56 3.45
CA ILE A 29 -1.45 -11.85 3.21
C ILE A 29 -0.08 -11.91 3.89
N LEU A 30 0.70 -10.83 3.78
CA LEU A 30 2.04 -10.73 4.36
C LEU A 30 2.02 -10.75 5.89
N ILE A 31 0.97 -10.26 6.55
CA ILE A 31 0.80 -10.40 8.00
C ILE A 31 0.73 -11.89 8.37
N PHE A 32 -0.06 -12.69 7.65
CA PHE A 32 -0.09 -14.14 7.87
C PHE A 32 1.25 -14.79 7.49
N GLY A 33 1.90 -14.33 6.42
CA GLY A 33 3.24 -14.79 6.05
C GLY A 33 4.24 -14.60 7.19
N MET A 34 4.31 -13.40 7.76
CA MET A 34 5.20 -13.07 8.88
C MET A 34 4.83 -13.83 10.16
N LYS A 35 3.52 -13.94 10.47
CA LYS A 35 3.03 -14.73 11.59
C LYS A 35 3.54 -16.18 11.54
N HIS A 36 3.35 -16.86 10.41
CA HIS A 36 3.68 -18.29 10.29
C HIS A 36 5.17 -18.55 10.02
N ALA A 37 5.83 -17.72 9.21
CA ALA A 37 7.24 -17.91 8.85
C ALA A 37 8.19 -17.56 10.00
N ARG A 38 7.82 -16.61 10.87
CA ARG A 38 8.66 -16.10 11.94
C ARG A 38 8.10 -16.34 13.35
N ASN A 39 7.03 -17.13 13.45
CA ASN A 39 6.34 -17.45 14.70
C ASN A 39 6.01 -16.21 15.56
N LEU A 40 5.63 -15.13 14.89
CA LEU A 40 5.27 -13.86 15.53
C LEU A 40 3.84 -13.92 16.04
N SER A 41 3.57 -13.15 17.11
CA SER A 41 2.19 -12.88 17.48
C SER A 41 1.47 -12.14 16.34
N THR A 42 0.14 -12.28 16.26
CA THR A 42 -0.65 -11.55 15.24
C THR A 42 -0.43 -10.03 15.33
N ARG A 43 -0.22 -9.51 16.55
CA ARG A 43 0.04 -8.09 16.79
C ARG A 43 1.39 -7.67 16.22
N ASP A 44 2.45 -8.43 16.47
CA ASP A 44 3.80 -8.07 16.02
C ASP A 44 3.95 -8.23 14.50
N ALA A 45 3.31 -9.26 13.93
CA ALA A 45 3.23 -9.42 12.48
C ALA A 45 2.46 -8.25 11.82
N ALA A 46 1.34 -7.82 12.43
CA ALA A 46 0.58 -6.67 11.98
C ALA A 46 1.37 -5.36 12.07
N LEU A 47 2.17 -5.16 13.12
CA LEU A 47 3.03 -3.97 13.21
C LEU A 47 4.17 -4.01 12.19
N THR A 48 4.81 -5.17 12.01
CA THR A 48 5.96 -5.35 11.10
C THR A 48 5.58 -5.10 9.65
N VAL A 49 4.38 -5.51 9.22
CA VAL A 49 3.90 -5.30 7.85
C VAL A 49 3.09 -4.01 7.74
N GLY A 50 2.23 -3.74 8.72
CA GLY A 50 1.29 -2.62 8.69
C GLY A 50 1.95 -1.25 8.76
N ILE A 51 3.01 -1.06 9.58
CA ILE A 51 3.72 0.22 9.65
C ILE A 51 4.33 0.60 8.29
N PRO A 52 5.19 -0.23 7.66
CA PRO A 52 5.78 0.12 6.36
C PRO A 52 4.71 0.25 5.26
N THR A 53 3.69 -0.61 5.24
CA THR A 53 2.59 -0.48 4.26
C THR A 53 1.82 0.83 4.46
N ALA A 54 1.46 1.19 5.69
CA ALA A 54 0.71 2.41 5.96
C ALA A 54 1.49 3.67 5.55
N LEU A 55 2.80 3.72 5.85
CA LEU A 55 3.68 4.81 5.40
C LEU A 55 3.71 4.92 3.87
N TYR A 56 3.79 3.79 3.18
CA TYR A 56 3.81 3.77 1.72
C TYR A 56 2.46 4.20 1.12
N VAL A 57 1.33 3.78 1.70
CA VAL A 57 0.00 4.21 1.27
C VAL A 57 -0.18 5.72 1.47
N VAL A 58 0.27 6.28 2.60
CA VAL A 58 0.25 7.73 2.83
C VAL A 58 1.06 8.48 1.77
N TYR A 59 2.27 7.98 1.44
CA TYR A 59 3.08 8.56 0.37
C TYR A 59 2.37 8.54 -0.99
N ILE A 60 1.74 7.42 -1.36
CA ILE A 60 0.96 7.30 -2.60
C ILE A 60 -0.21 8.29 -2.60
N LEU A 61 -0.93 8.41 -1.49
CA LEU A 61 -2.08 9.32 -1.38
C LEU A 61 -1.65 10.78 -1.52
N ILE A 62 -0.53 11.18 -0.91
CA ILE A 62 0.02 12.53 -1.07
C ILE A 62 0.37 12.77 -2.55
N THR A 63 0.92 11.78 -3.24
CA THR A 63 1.32 11.89 -4.65
C THR A 63 0.12 11.90 -5.62
N LEU A 64 -1.00 11.27 -5.25
CA LEU A 64 -2.22 11.20 -6.07
C LEU A 64 -3.16 12.39 -5.86
N LEU A 65 -3.22 12.93 -4.63
CA LEU A 65 -4.18 13.95 -4.22
C LEU A 65 -3.59 15.36 -4.08
N GLY A 66 -2.26 15.47 -3.98
CA GLY A 66 -1.52 16.73 -3.89
C GLY A 66 -0.69 16.97 -5.15
#